data_AF-A0A3L9DSV3-F1
#
_entry.id   AF-A0A3L9DSV3-F1
#
_cell.length_a   1.000
_cell.length_b   1.000
_cell.length_c   1.000
_cell.angle_alpha   90.00
_cell.angle_beta   90.00
_cell.angle_gamma   90.00
#
_symmetry.space_group_name_H-M   'P 1'
#
loop_
_entity.id
_entity.type
_entity.pdbx_description
1 polymer ?
#
loop_
_entity_poly.entity_id
_entity_poly.type
_entity_poly.pdbx_seq_one_letter_code
_entity_poly.pdbx_strand_id
1 'polypeptide(L)'
;MSFTQSIYNFFKKTPQSPPQKRPFLIFGRQLDDWDGFLFDNVLPWANDTIPNTELSISDLIFLWVISRFGQDFHSYPTHLSRNYGVTKPLEQVQKLINLGLVDRNFIVTELGLKAISKNRKYIDLHKNGWTTPEEKKYNKESDKQFTKKYAEWLLEIGLSENGNKVLANLENANKRDESFQVFQKGETLGKSKNYIESNLILLPLLENDSVDFYVSLYERIAKNYRGLKEYQNEIDICQKFLNDIQPLYGGDMWIEDFTKRINFATNHIK
;
A
#
# COMPACT_ATOMS: atom_id res chain seq x y z
N MET A 1 -58.90 -3.44 -9.82
CA MET A 1 -57.72 -2.81 -9.19
C MET A 1 -58.14 -1.47 -8.62
N SER A 2 -57.88 -1.20 -7.33
CA SER A 2 -58.25 0.09 -6.73
C SER A 2 -57.34 1.21 -7.24
N PHE A 3 -57.88 2.43 -7.34
CA PHE A 3 -57.14 3.64 -7.71
C PHE A 3 -55.89 3.87 -6.85
N THR A 4 -55.95 3.48 -5.56
CA THR A 4 -54.82 3.47 -4.63
C THR A 4 -53.71 2.47 -5.00
N GLN A 5 -54.05 1.29 -5.52
CA GLN A 5 -53.07 0.32 -6.01
C GLN A 5 -52.36 0.84 -7.27
N SER A 6 -53.09 1.55 -8.14
CA SER A 6 -52.55 2.18 -9.35
C SER A 6 -51.60 3.34 -9.03
N ILE A 7 -51.91 4.20 -8.05
CA ILE A 7 -51.02 5.27 -7.58
C ILE A 7 -49.75 4.69 -6.93
N TYR A 8 -49.88 3.65 -6.09
CA TYR A 8 -48.74 3.00 -5.44
C TYR A 8 -47.76 2.39 -6.46
N ASN A 9 -48.28 1.83 -7.56
CA ASN A 9 -47.47 1.33 -8.66
C ASN A 9 -46.95 2.44 -9.59
N PHE A 10 -47.56 3.63 -9.61
CA PHE A 10 -47.11 4.79 -10.41
C PHE A 10 -45.89 5.49 -9.79
N PHE A 11 -45.77 5.47 -8.45
CA PHE A 11 -44.66 6.10 -7.71
C PHE A 11 -43.55 5.13 -7.29
N LYS A 12 -43.74 3.80 -7.41
CA LYS A 12 -42.62 2.86 -7.34
C LYS A 12 -41.77 3.03 -8.59
N LYS A 13 -40.85 4.00 -8.58
CA LYS A 13 -39.65 3.92 -9.41
C LYS A 13 -39.09 2.53 -9.17
N THR A 14 -39.03 1.70 -10.20
CA THR A 14 -38.21 0.50 -10.17
C THR A 14 -36.85 0.95 -9.64
N PRO A 15 -36.37 0.45 -8.48
CA PRO A 15 -35.11 0.91 -7.94
C PRO A 15 -34.08 0.70 -9.06
N GLN A 16 -33.35 1.77 -9.41
CA GLN A 16 -32.29 1.65 -10.42
C GLN A 16 -31.39 0.50 -10.00
N SER A 17 -30.85 -0.25 -10.97
CA SER A 17 -29.84 -1.24 -10.64
C SER A 17 -28.67 -0.57 -9.91
N PRO A 18 -28.06 -1.21 -8.90
CA PRO A 18 -26.87 -0.66 -8.26
C PRO A 18 -25.78 -0.40 -9.31
N PRO A 19 -24.95 0.64 -9.13
CA PRO A 19 -23.85 0.88 -10.04
C PRO A 19 -22.92 -0.33 -10.06
N GLN A 20 -22.29 -0.59 -11.20
CA GLN A 20 -21.30 -1.64 -11.35
C GLN A 20 -19.89 -1.07 -11.18
N LYS A 21 -19.03 -1.78 -10.45
CA LYS A 21 -17.62 -1.44 -10.31
C LYS A 21 -16.94 -1.68 -11.66
N ARG A 22 -16.10 -0.75 -12.11
CA ARG A 22 -15.30 -1.00 -13.31
C ARG A 22 -14.18 -1.98 -12.97
N PRO A 23 -13.69 -2.74 -13.96
CA PRO A 23 -12.59 -3.67 -13.76
C PRO A 23 -11.34 -2.94 -13.28
N PHE A 24 -10.56 -3.58 -12.43
CA PHE A 24 -9.22 -3.09 -12.09
C PHE A 24 -8.29 -3.29 -13.30
N LEU A 25 -7.43 -2.31 -13.56
CA LEU A 25 -6.32 -2.46 -14.51
C LEU A 25 -5.06 -2.84 -13.76
N ILE A 26 -4.54 -4.02 -14.06
CA ILE A 26 -3.24 -4.47 -13.55
C ILE A 26 -2.43 -5.03 -14.70
N PHE A 27 -1.30 -4.39 -14.99
CA PHE A 27 -0.40 -4.79 -16.06
C PHE A 27 -1.10 -4.97 -17.43
N GLY A 28 -1.93 -4.00 -17.80
CA GLY A 28 -2.68 -3.96 -19.05
C GLY A 28 -3.88 -4.92 -19.10
N ARG A 29 -4.15 -5.68 -18.03
CA ARG A 29 -5.26 -6.63 -17.95
C ARG A 29 -6.39 -6.05 -17.12
N GLN A 30 -7.62 -6.24 -17.60
CA GLN A 30 -8.83 -5.99 -16.84
C GLN A 30 -9.09 -7.20 -15.93
N LEU A 31 -9.27 -6.93 -14.64
CA LEU A 31 -9.70 -7.92 -13.66
C LEU A 31 -11.13 -7.58 -13.26
N ASP A 32 -12.06 -8.35 -13.80
CA ASP A 32 -13.47 -8.34 -13.43
C ASP A 32 -13.66 -9.02 -12.06
N ASP A 33 -14.64 -8.56 -11.27
CA ASP A 33 -15.07 -9.18 -10.01
C ASP A 33 -13.96 -9.43 -8.98
N TRP A 34 -12.92 -8.58 -8.97
CA TRP A 34 -11.86 -8.65 -7.97
C TRP A 34 -12.30 -7.99 -6.65
N ASP A 35 -13.03 -8.77 -5.84
CA ASP A 35 -13.57 -8.36 -4.54
C ASP A 35 -12.57 -8.51 -3.38
N GLY A 36 -11.43 -9.18 -3.61
CA GLY A 36 -10.38 -9.36 -2.62
C GLY A 36 -9.35 -8.22 -2.62
N PHE A 37 -8.61 -8.04 -1.52
CA PHE A 37 -7.34 -7.33 -1.62
C PHE A 37 -6.46 -8.07 -2.64
N LEU A 38 -5.74 -7.33 -3.48
CA LEU A 38 -4.79 -7.78 -4.51
C LEU A 38 -3.74 -8.82 -4.01
N PHE A 39 -3.73 -9.10 -2.71
CA PHE A 39 -2.76 -9.90 -1.97
C PHE A 39 -3.33 -11.19 -1.34
N ASP A 40 -4.60 -11.52 -1.59
CA ASP A 40 -5.24 -12.70 -1.00
C ASP A 40 -5.53 -13.83 -2.02
N ASN A 41 -5.30 -13.58 -3.31
CA ASN A 41 -5.50 -14.56 -4.39
C ASN A 41 -4.25 -14.71 -5.26
N VAL A 42 -4.11 -15.90 -5.87
CA VAL A 42 -3.03 -16.15 -6.83
C VAL A 42 -3.26 -15.25 -8.04
N LEU A 43 -2.24 -14.48 -8.40
CA LEU A 43 -2.33 -13.54 -9.50
C LEU A 43 -2.56 -14.32 -10.81
N PRO A 44 -3.46 -13.86 -11.70
CA PRO A 44 -3.77 -14.58 -12.93
C PRO A 44 -2.54 -14.84 -13.82
N TRP A 45 -1.57 -13.93 -13.81
CA TRP A 45 -0.31 -14.06 -14.54
C TRP A 45 0.80 -14.78 -13.78
N ALA A 46 0.59 -15.22 -12.54
CA ALA A 46 1.63 -15.92 -11.78
C ALA A 46 2.15 -17.17 -12.52
N ASN A 47 1.27 -17.84 -13.25
CA ASN A 47 1.60 -19.03 -14.03
C ASN A 47 1.98 -18.73 -15.49
N ASP A 48 2.00 -17.47 -15.92
CA ASP A 48 2.37 -17.11 -17.28
C ASP A 48 3.85 -17.42 -17.51
N THR A 49 4.14 -18.14 -18.60
CA THR A 49 5.51 -18.42 -19.02
C THR A 49 6.18 -17.14 -19.52
N ILE A 50 7.38 -16.87 -19.03
CA ILE A 50 8.21 -15.77 -19.48
C ILE A 50 8.71 -16.08 -20.90
N PRO A 51 8.55 -15.15 -21.87
CA PRO A 51 8.94 -15.38 -23.26
C PRO A 51 10.37 -15.90 -23.40
N ASN A 52 10.55 -16.95 -24.22
CA ASN A 52 11.83 -17.61 -24.49
C ASN A 52 12.50 -18.27 -23.27
N THR A 53 11.72 -18.66 -22.26
CA THR A 53 12.21 -19.41 -21.09
C THR A 53 11.22 -20.51 -20.68
N GLU A 54 11.67 -21.47 -19.86
CA GLU A 54 10.79 -22.45 -19.21
C GLU A 54 10.25 -21.97 -17.85
N LEU A 55 10.51 -20.71 -17.50
CA LEU A 55 10.12 -20.13 -16.22
C LEU A 55 8.74 -19.49 -16.33
N SER A 56 7.89 -19.76 -15.35
CA SER A 56 6.74 -18.90 -15.08
C SER A 56 7.19 -17.63 -14.34
N ILE A 57 6.30 -16.64 -14.27
CA ILE A 57 6.49 -15.48 -13.40
C ILE A 57 6.68 -15.91 -11.94
N SER A 58 5.90 -16.87 -11.46
CA SER A 58 6.02 -17.44 -10.10
C SER A 58 7.41 -18.04 -9.87
N ASP A 59 7.93 -18.82 -10.83
CA ASP A 59 9.29 -19.39 -10.75
C ASP A 59 10.35 -18.31 -10.61
N LEU A 60 10.26 -17.24 -11.42
CA LEU A 60 11.22 -16.14 -11.39
C LEU A 60 11.19 -15.38 -10.06
N ILE A 61 9.99 -15.08 -9.54
CA ILE A 61 9.84 -14.40 -8.26
C ILE A 61 10.37 -15.28 -7.13
N PHE A 62 10.08 -16.57 -7.18
CA PHE A 62 10.59 -17.52 -6.20
C PHE A 62 12.12 -17.65 -6.25
N LEU A 63 12.71 -17.73 -7.46
CA LEU A 63 14.16 -17.71 -7.67
C LEU A 63 14.82 -16.45 -7.06
N TRP A 64 14.19 -15.28 -7.20
CA TRP A 64 14.65 -14.04 -6.58
C TRP A 64 14.55 -14.05 -5.05
N VAL A 65 13.54 -14.72 -4.48
CA VAL A 65 13.46 -14.89 -3.01
C VAL A 65 14.56 -15.81 -2.51
N ILE A 66 14.82 -16.94 -3.18
CA ILE A 66 15.94 -17.84 -2.84
C ILE A 66 17.27 -17.06 -2.89
N SER A 67 17.47 -16.18 -3.89
CA SER A 67 18.70 -15.38 -3.98
C SER A 67 18.94 -14.46 -2.79
N ARG A 68 17.92 -14.21 -1.96
CA ARG A 68 17.99 -13.35 -0.78
C ARG A 68 18.05 -14.12 0.54
N PHE A 69 17.37 -15.25 0.62
CA PHE A 69 17.14 -15.96 1.88
C PHE A 69 17.71 -17.39 1.87
N GLY A 70 18.18 -17.90 0.74
CA GLY A 70 18.72 -19.25 0.61
C GLY A 70 17.72 -20.30 1.09
N GLN A 71 18.18 -21.24 1.92
CA GLN A 71 17.37 -22.32 2.50
C GLN A 71 16.48 -21.90 3.69
N ASP A 72 16.49 -20.63 4.11
CA ASP A 72 15.68 -20.17 5.25
C ASP A 72 14.22 -19.92 4.84
N PHE A 73 13.46 -21.00 4.72
CA PHE A 73 12.04 -20.97 4.35
C PHE A 73 11.16 -20.23 5.37
N HIS A 74 11.59 -20.08 6.63
CA HIS A 74 10.84 -19.33 7.64
C HIS A 74 10.86 -17.83 7.37
N SER A 75 11.93 -17.34 6.71
CA SER A 75 12.04 -15.96 6.26
C SER A 75 11.33 -15.67 4.93
N TYR A 76 10.71 -16.67 4.31
CA TYR A 76 10.05 -16.48 3.02
C TYR A 76 8.74 -15.70 3.20
N PRO A 77 8.46 -14.69 2.36
CA PRO A 77 7.27 -13.90 2.51
C PRO A 77 5.98 -14.71 2.33
N THR A 78 5.00 -14.50 3.21
CA THR A 78 3.70 -15.18 3.18
C THR A 78 2.90 -14.92 1.90
N HIS A 79 3.15 -13.79 1.24
CA HIS A 79 2.49 -13.47 -0.03
C HIS A 79 2.94 -14.36 -1.20
N LEU A 80 4.01 -15.17 -1.06
CA LEU A 80 4.41 -16.11 -2.11
C LEU A 80 3.37 -17.21 -2.34
N SER A 81 2.81 -17.76 -1.26
CA SER A 81 1.75 -18.75 -1.37
C SER A 81 0.47 -18.09 -1.91
N ARG A 82 0.12 -16.90 -1.39
CA ARG A 82 -1.09 -16.18 -1.77
C ARG A 82 -1.07 -15.71 -3.21
N ASN A 83 -0.03 -14.99 -3.63
CA ASN A 83 -0.01 -14.30 -4.92
C ASN A 83 0.61 -15.13 -6.05
N TYR A 84 1.40 -16.14 -5.71
CA TYR A 84 2.18 -16.90 -6.68
C TYR A 84 1.95 -18.41 -6.62
N GLY A 85 1.06 -18.88 -5.74
CA GLY A 85 0.71 -20.30 -5.63
C GLY A 85 1.84 -21.17 -5.07
N VAL A 86 2.89 -20.58 -4.48
CA VAL A 86 4.03 -21.30 -3.90
C VAL A 86 3.63 -21.85 -2.53
N THR A 87 2.81 -22.90 -2.55
CA THR A 87 2.31 -23.58 -1.33
C THR A 87 3.28 -24.62 -0.80
N LYS A 88 4.18 -25.12 -1.67
CA LYS A 88 5.19 -26.12 -1.34
C LYS A 88 6.57 -25.67 -1.84
N PRO A 89 7.29 -24.84 -1.06
CA PRO A 89 8.56 -24.25 -1.46
C PRO A 89 9.60 -25.28 -1.92
N LEU A 90 9.69 -26.44 -1.26
CA LEU A 90 10.64 -27.50 -1.62
C LEU A 90 10.40 -28.07 -3.03
N GLU A 91 9.14 -28.34 -3.39
CA GLU A 91 8.78 -28.82 -4.73
C GLU A 91 9.13 -27.79 -5.80
N GLN A 92 8.89 -26.50 -5.49
CA GLN A 92 9.21 -25.39 -6.38
C GLN A 92 10.73 -25.23 -6.57
N VAL A 93 11.53 -25.41 -5.51
CA VAL A 93 13.00 -25.37 -5.63
C VAL A 93 13.51 -26.52 -6.49
N GLN A 94 12.94 -27.72 -6.36
CA GLN A 94 13.37 -28.87 -7.16
C GLN A 94 13.25 -28.60 -8.66
N LYS A 95 12.19 -27.89 -9.09
CA LYS A 95 12.06 -27.42 -10.47
C LYS A 95 13.22 -26.50 -10.87
N LEU A 96 13.54 -25.51 -10.04
CA LEU A 96 14.64 -24.57 -10.30
C LEU A 96 16.03 -25.23 -10.30
N ILE A 97 16.21 -26.30 -9.50
CA ILE A 97 17.40 -27.15 -9.52
C ILE A 97 17.50 -27.90 -10.84
N ASN A 98 16.41 -28.50 -11.31
CA ASN A 98 16.38 -29.25 -12.57
C ASN A 98 16.70 -28.34 -13.78
N LEU A 99 16.36 -27.05 -13.69
CA LEU A 99 16.70 -26.02 -14.68
C LEU A 99 18.13 -25.47 -14.54
N GLY A 100 18.90 -25.93 -13.54
CA GLY A 100 20.27 -25.46 -13.29
C GLY A 100 20.36 -24.03 -12.74
N LEU A 101 19.26 -23.47 -12.25
CA LEU A 101 19.19 -22.08 -11.75
C LEU A 101 19.52 -21.98 -10.26
N VAL A 102 19.34 -23.07 -9.53
CA VAL A 102 19.65 -23.22 -8.11
C VAL A 102 20.42 -24.52 -7.93
N ASP A 103 21.39 -24.56 -7.03
CA ASP A 103 22.09 -25.79 -6.69
C ASP A 103 21.39 -26.57 -5.56
N ARG A 104 21.92 -27.74 -5.19
CA ARG A 104 21.35 -28.57 -4.12
C ARG A 104 21.47 -27.94 -2.73
N ASN A 105 22.28 -26.91 -2.57
CA ASN A 105 22.46 -26.15 -1.33
C ASN A 105 21.57 -24.91 -1.30
N PHE A 106 20.60 -24.79 -2.21
CA PHE A 106 19.68 -23.65 -2.31
C PHE A 106 20.41 -22.34 -2.63
N ILE A 107 21.55 -22.42 -3.32
CA ILE A 107 22.32 -21.27 -3.80
C ILE A 107 21.96 -21.02 -5.26
N VAL A 108 21.62 -19.77 -5.59
CA VAL A 108 21.33 -19.37 -6.97
C VAL A 108 22.62 -19.39 -7.79
N THR A 109 22.61 -20.12 -8.89
CA THR A 109 23.78 -20.28 -9.78
C THR A 109 24.02 -19.03 -10.62
N GLU A 110 25.15 -18.95 -11.32
CA GLU A 110 25.41 -17.86 -12.27
C GLU A 110 24.32 -17.78 -13.36
N LEU A 111 23.80 -18.94 -13.81
CA LEU A 111 22.68 -19.00 -14.75
C LEU A 111 21.41 -18.42 -14.12
N GLY A 112 21.12 -18.76 -12.87
CA GLY A 112 20.01 -18.20 -12.10
C GLY A 112 20.11 -16.68 -11.95
N LEU A 113 21.29 -16.15 -11.61
CA LEU A 113 21.53 -14.70 -11.52
C LEU A 113 21.34 -14.01 -12.87
N LYS A 114 21.80 -14.63 -13.97
CA LYS A 114 21.55 -14.12 -15.34
C LYS A 114 20.06 -14.12 -15.68
N ALA A 115 19.31 -15.16 -15.29
CA ALA A 115 17.87 -15.24 -15.50
C ALA A 115 17.11 -14.13 -14.74
N ILE A 116 17.49 -13.88 -13.48
CA ILE A 116 16.98 -12.75 -12.66
C ILE A 116 17.27 -11.42 -13.36
N SER A 117 18.51 -11.20 -13.79
CA SER A 117 18.94 -9.95 -14.40
C SER A 117 18.21 -9.66 -15.72
N LYS A 118 18.12 -10.65 -16.62
CA LYS A 118 17.44 -10.50 -17.92
C LYS A 118 15.93 -10.23 -17.78
N ASN A 119 15.31 -10.74 -16.72
CA ASN A 119 13.87 -10.64 -16.51
C ASN A 119 13.48 -9.69 -15.36
N ARG A 120 14.39 -8.76 -15.02
CA ARG A 120 14.26 -7.85 -13.88
C ARG A 120 12.96 -7.06 -13.86
N LYS A 121 12.39 -6.75 -15.03
CA LYS A 121 11.10 -6.07 -15.18
C LYS A 121 9.97 -6.71 -14.35
N TYR A 122 9.90 -8.04 -14.28
CA TYR A 122 8.85 -8.73 -13.51
C TYR A 122 9.07 -8.64 -12.00
N ILE A 123 10.33 -8.62 -11.56
CA ILE A 123 10.68 -8.43 -10.15
C ILE A 123 10.38 -6.99 -9.73
N ASP A 124 10.67 -6.02 -10.59
CA ASP A 124 10.36 -4.62 -10.30
C ASP A 124 8.85 -4.38 -10.30
N LEU A 125 8.08 -5.04 -11.18
CA LEU A 125 6.62 -5.07 -11.12
C LEU A 125 6.13 -5.67 -9.80
N HIS A 126 6.65 -6.83 -9.39
CA HIS A 126 6.34 -7.44 -8.10
C HIS A 126 6.58 -6.46 -6.94
N LYS A 127 7.76 -5.83 -6.89
CA LYS A 127 8.11 -4.84 -5.85
C LYS A 127 7.17 -3.64 -5.81
N ASN A 128 6.60 -3.28 -6.96
CA ASN A 128 5.68 -2.15 -7.11
C ASN A 128 4.20 -2.54 -6.98
N GLY A 129 3.90 -3.82 -6.70
CA GLY A 129 2.53 -4.34 -6.57
C GLY A 129 1.82 -4.57 -7.90
N TRP A 130 2.58 -4.92 -8.95
CA TRP A 130 2.11 -5.24 -10.32
C TRP A 130 1.34 -4.14 -11.05
N THR A 131 1.31 -2.93 -10.52
CA THR A 131 0.55 -1.81 -11.09
C THR A 131 1.48 -0.68 -11.49
N THR A 132 1.29 -0.13 -12.68
CA THR A 132 2.00 1.09 -13.09
C THR A 132 1.43 2.33 -12.36
N PRO A 133 2.16 3.46 -12.31
CA PRO A 133 1.62 4.71 -11.77
C PRO A 133 0.30 5.14 -12.44
N GLU A 134 0.18 4.94 -13.75
CA GLU A 134 -1.02 5.26 -14.53
C GLU A 134 -2.19 4.37 -14.15
N GLU A 135 -1.94 3.06 -13.99
CA GLU A 135 -2.95 2.09 -13.53
C GLU A 135 -3.38 2.36 -12.09
N LYS A 136 -2.45 2.70 -11.19
CA LYS A 136 -2.78 3.12 -9.82
C LYS A 136 -3.71 4.33 -9.83
N LYS A 137 -3.42 5.32 -10.68
CA LYS A 137 -4.27 6.51 -10.83
C LYS A 137 -5.65 6.16 -11.40
N TYR A 138 -5.70 5.32 -12.43
CA TYR A 138 -6.96 4.85 -13.03
C TYR A 138 -7.81 4.11 -12.01
N ASN A 139 -7.24 3.12 -11.32
CA ASN A 139 -7.94 2.28 -10.35
C ASN A 139 -8.48 3.12 -9.19
N LYS A 140 -7.68 4.05 -8.68
CA LYS A 140 -8.09 4.98 -7.62
C LYS A 140 -9.26 5.87 -8.05
N GLU A 141 -9.19 6.47 -9.24
CA GLU A 141 -10.26 7.33 -9.74
C GLU A 141 -11.53 6.53 -10.02
N SER A 142 -11.39 5.34 -10.59
CA SER A 142 -12.50 4.42 -10.85
C SER A 142 -13.25 4.06 -9.56
N ASP A 143 -12.52 3.69 -8.50
CA ASP A 143 -13.09 3.32 -7.20
C ASP A 143 -13.77 4.52 -6.51
N LYS A 144 -13.17 5.72 -6.61
CA LYS A 144 -13.78 6.97 -6.13
C LYS A 144 -15.10 7.27 -6.83
N GLN A 145 -15.15 7.15 -8.16
CA GLN A 145 -16.36 7.39 -8.94
C GLN A 145 -17.45 6.35 -8.65
N PHE A 146 -17.05 5.08 -8.50
CA PHE A 146 -17.97 4.01 -8.10
C PHE A 146 -18.57 4.29 -6.72
N THR A 147 -17.74 4.60 -5.72
CA THR A 147 -18.18 4.87 -4.35
C THR A 147 -19.16 6.05 -4.29
N LYS A 148 -18.89 7.11 -5.06
CA LYS A 148 -19.80 8.25 -5.18
C LYS A 148 -21.16 7.84 -5.76
N LYS A 149 -21.18 7.14 -6.90
CA LYS A 149 -22.42 6.65 -7.53
C LYS A 149 -23.18 5.68 -6.64
N TYR A 150 -22.47 4.83 -5.90
CA TYR A 150 -23.07 3.89 -4.96
C TYR A 150 -23.76 4.62 -3.82
N ALA A 151 -23.12 5.67 -3.29
CA ALA A 151 -23.75 6.51 -2.28
C ALA A 151 -25.00 7.24 -2.81
N GLU A 152 -24.93 7.82 -4.01
CA GLU A 152 -26.08 8.45 -4.67
C GLU A 152 -27.23 7.45 -4.86
N TRP A 153 -26.93 6.24 -5.31
CA TRP A 153 -27.90 5.15 -5.44
C TRP A 153 -28.55 4.78 -4.11
N LEU A 154 -27.78 4.67 -3.02
CA LEU A 154 -28.31 4.42 -1.67
C LEU A 154 -29.30 5.51 -1.24
N LEU A 155 -29.00 6.78 -1.54
CA LEU A 155 -29.91 7.90 -1.27
C LEU A 155 -31.20 7.77 -2.08
N GLU A 156 -31.10 7.40 -3.36
CA GLU A 156 -32.26 7.25 -4.26
C GLU A 156 -33.21 6.13 -3.84
N ILE A 157 -32.70 5.03 -3.30
CA ILE A 157 -33.53 3.90 -2.82
C ILE A 157 -34.03 4.08 -1.37
N GLY A 158 -33.80 5.24 -0.76
CA GLY A 158 -34.28 5.57 0.58
C GLY A 158 -33.39 5.09 1.74
N LEU A 159 -32.19 4.58 1.47
CA LEU A 159 -31.19 4.22 2.48
C LEU A 159 -30.30 5.44 2.83
N SER A 160 -30.93 6.53 3.26
CA SER A 160 -30.29 7.83 3.41
C SER A 160 -29.12 7.84 4.40
N GLU A 161 -29.25 7.13 5.53
CA GLU A 161 -28.17 7.04 6.53
C GLU A 161 -26.92 6.37 5.95
N ASN A 162 -27.09 5.25 5.24
CA ASN A 162 -25.99 4.54 4.60
C ASN A 162 -25.35 5.38 3.49
N GLY A 163 -26.15 6.02 2.63
CA GLY A 163 -25.64 6.89 1.57
C GLY A 163 -24.82 8.06 2.13
N ASN A 164 -25.32 8.74 3.15
CA ASN A 164 -24.61 9.84 3.81
C ASN A 164 -23.32 9.37 4.49
N LYS A 165 -23.33 8.20 5.14
CA LYS A 165 -22.13 7.61 5.75
C LYS A 165 -21.05 7.31 4.70
N VAL A 166 -21.43 6.76 3.54
CA VAL A 166 -20.49 6.51 2.45
C VAL A 166 -19.90 7.82 1.89
N LEU A 167 -20.73 8.85 1.69
CA LEU A 167 -20.24 10.17 1.26
C LEU A 167 -19.27 10.80 2.26
N ALA A 168 -19.59 10.77 3.55
CA ALA A 168 -18.73 11.30 4.60
C ALA A 168 -17.38 10.56 4.66
N ASN A 169 -17.40 9.23 4.56
CA ASN A 169 -16.18 8.42 4.49
C ASN A 169 -15.34 8.75 3.26
N LEU A 170 -15.98 8.95 2.10
CA LEU A 170 -15.29 9.32 0.85
C LEU A 170 -14.65 10.71 0.97
N GLU A 171 -15.33 11.67 1.58
CA GLU A 171 -14.79 13.00 1.84
C GLU A 171 -13.57 12.94 2.77
N ASN A 172 -13.69 12.22 3.89
CA ASN A 172 -12.59 12.03 4.83
C ASN A 172 -11.38 11.34 4.17
N ALA A 173 -11.61 10.31 3.36
CA ALA A 173 -10.56 9.64 2.60
C ALA A 173 -9.86 10.58 1.61
N ASN A 174 -10.60 11.46 0.92
CA ASN A 174 -10.01 12.46 0.04
C ASN A 174 -9.12 13.46 0.80
N LYS A 175 -9.60 13.99 1.93
CA LYS A 175 -8.82 14.93 2.76
C LYS A 175 -7.56 14.27 3.31
N ARG A 176 -7.65 13.01 3.75
CA ARG A 176 -6.51 12.20 4.18
C ARG A 176 -5.49 12.03 3.06
N ASP A 177 -5.94 11.72 1.85
CA ASP A 177 -5.08 11.54 0.68
C ASP A 177 -4.37 12.83 0.27
N GLU A 178 -5.05 13.98 0.35
CA GLU A 178 -4.47 15.29 0.11
C GLU A 178 -3.35 15.56 1.13
N SER A 179 -3.62 15.38 2.41
CA SER A 179 -2.61 15.48 3.49
C SER A 179 -1.43 14.53 3.27
N PHE A 180 -1.69 13.30 2.82
CA PHE A 180 -0.63 12.33 2.56
C PHE A 180 0.26 12.72 1.38
N GLN A 181 -0.29 13.32 0.31
CA GLN A 181 0.51 13.85 -0.80
C GLN A 181 1.43 14.99 -0.35
N VAL A 182 0.93 15.88 0.51
CA VAL A 182 1.72 16.94 1.13
C VAL A 182 2.86 16.34 1.96
N PHE A 183 2.55 15.33 2.77
CA PHE A 183 3.55 14.58 3.53
C PHE A 183 4.61 13.94 2.63
N GLN A 184 4.23 13.26 1.54
CA GLN A 184 5.17 12.62 0.61
C GLN A 184 6.13 13.64 -0.04
N LYS A 185 5.64 14.84 -0.37
CA LYS A 185 6.48 15.93 -0.87
C LYS A 185 7.49 16.37 0.20
N GLY A 186 7.03 16.61 1.43
CA GLY A 186 7.91 16.97 2.54
C GLY A 186 8.95 15.88 2.85
N GLU A 187 8.53 14.62 2.88
CA GLU A 187 9.39 13.44 3.07
C GLU A 187 10.51 13.37 2.01
N THR A 188 10.17 13.62 0.75
CA THR A 188 11.13 13.63 -0.37
C THR A 188 12.16 14.75 -0.20
N LEU A 189 11.73 15.96 0.14
CA LEU A 189 12.63 17.09 0.42
C LEU A 189 13.57 16.80 1.60
N GLY A 190 13.04 16.23 2.69
CA GLY A 190 13.83 15.86 3.86
C GLY A 190 14.88 14.80 3.55
N LYS A 191 14.54 13.78 2.75
CA LYS A 191 15.51 12.77 2.28
C LYS A 191 16.60 13.35 1.38
N SER A 192 16.28 14.41 0.63
CA SER A 192 17.22 15.16 -0.21
C SER A 192 18.01 16.24 0.56
N LYS A 193 17.90 16.28 1.90
CA LYS A 193 18.55 17.26 2.80
C LYS A 193 18.06 18.71 2.67
N ASN A 194 16.93 18.94 2.00
CA ASN A 194 16.26 20.24 1.96
C ASN A 194 15.35 20.40 3.19
N TYR A 195 15.95 20.40 4.38
CA TYR A 195 15.22 20.27 5.64
C TYR A 195 14.31 21.46 5.95
N ILE A 196 14.72 22.69 5.62
CA ILE A 196 13.92 23.90 5.86
C ILE A 196 12.63 23.85 5.04
N GLU A 197 12.74 23.61 3.72
CA GLU A 197 11.58 23.49 2.83
C GLU A 197 10.69 22.29 3.20
N SER A 198 11.29 21.20 3.65
CA SER A 198 10.56 20.05 4.18
C SER A 198 9.72 20.45 5.40
N ASN A 199 10.31 21.11 6.40
CA ASN A 199 9.60 21.52 7.61
C ASN A 199 8.52 22.57 7.35
N LEU A 200 8.74 23.51 6.41
CA LEU A 200 7.71 24.48 5.98
C LEU A 200 6.42 23.81 5.49
N ILE A 201 6.53 22.62 4.90
CA ILE A 201 5.39 21.87 4.37
C ILE A 201 4.83 20.89 5.41
N LEU A 202 5.68 20.30 6.26
CA LEU A 202 5.29 19.25 7.20
C LEU A 202 4.69 19.78 8.50
N LEU A 203 5.19 20.90 9.04
CA LEU A 203 4.69 21.44 10.32
C LEU A 203 3.18 21.78 10.29
N PRO A 204 2.63 22.40 9.23
CA PRO A 204 1.19 22.66 9.15
C PRO A 204 0.32 21.39 9.19
N LEU A 205 0.85 20.22 8.81
CA LEU A 205 0.10 18.97 8.88
C LEU A 205 -0.16 18.51 10.32
N LEU A 206 0.59 19.01 11.31
CA LEU A 206 0.39 18.65 12.72
C LEU A 206 -0.94 19.17 13.29
N GLU A 207 -1.54 20.18 12.65
CA GLU A 207 -2.80 20.80 13.06
C GLU A 207 -4.00 20.31 12.22
N ASN A 208 -3.77 19.36 11.31
CA ASN A 208 -4.78 18.88 10.38
C ASN A 208 -5.45 17.59 10.88
N ASP A 209 -6.75 17.66 11.16
CA ASP A 209 -7.58 16.54 11.67
C ASP A 209 -7.69 15.36 10.69
N SER A 210 -7.30 15.54 9.43
CA SER A 210 -7.32 14.47 8.41
C SER A 210 -6.03 13.64 8.38
N VAL A 211 -5.04 13.96 9.24
CA VAL A 211 -3.81 13.19 9.38
C VAL A 211 -4.01 12.04 10.35
N ASP A 212 -3.71 10.82 9.91
CA ASP A 212 -3.71 9.62 10.78
C ASP A 212 -2.33 8.94 10.83
N PHE A 213 -1.35 9.44 10.08
CA PHE A 213 0.01 8.90 9.96
C PHE A 213 0.99 9.66 10.87
N TYR A 214 0.56 9.99 12.10
CA TYR A 214 1.30 10.86 13.01
C TYR A 214 2.73 10.39 13.28
N VAL A 215 2.96 9.09 13.51
CA VAL A 215 4.29 8.55 13.78
C VAL A 215 5.30 8.95 12.69
N SER A 216 4.95 8.69 11.43
CA SER A 216 5.83 9.00 10.29
C SER A 216 6.04 10.50 10.12
N LEU A 217 5.00 11.31 10.36
CA LEU A 217 5.09 12.77 10.28
C LEU A 217 6.04 13.34 11.33
N TYR A 218 5.83 13.01 12.61
CA TYR A 218 6.65 13.46 13.72
C TYR A 218 8.10 12.97 13.58
N GLU A 219 8.30 11.71 13.20
CA GLU A 219 9.64 11.15 13.03
C GLU A 219 10.42 11.86 11.90
N ARG A 220 9.76 12.21 10.79
CA ARG A 220 10.39 12.96 9.70
C ARG A 220 10.78 14.37 10.14
N ILE A 221 9.90 15.09 10.82
CA ILE A 221 10.18 16.44 11.32
C ILE A 221 11.36 16.40 12.30
N ALA A 222 11.40 15.44 13.22
CA ALA A 222 12.53 15.23 14.13
C ALA A 222 13.85 14.98 13.38
N LYS A 223 13.83 14.12 12.35
CA LYS A 223 15.01 13.87 11.48
C LYS A 223 15.47 15.15 10.76
N ASN A 224 14.55 16.00 10.32
CA ASN A 224 14.87 17.26 9.67
C ASN A 224 15.55 18.23 10.65
N TYR A 225 15.02 18.39 11.87
CA TYR A 225 15.65 19.22 12.91
C TYR A 225 17.05 18.73 13.26
N ARG A 226 17.24 17.41 13.37
CA ARG A 226 18.58 16.83 13.51
C ARG A 226 19.52 17.22 12.36
N GLY A 227 19.02 17.13 11.12
CA GLY A 227 19.76 17.52 9.92
C GLY A 227 20.17 18.99 9.91
N LEU A 228 19.38 19.85 10.53
CA LEU A 228 19.65 21.28 10.75
C LEU A 228 20.51 21.56 11.99
N LYS A 229 20.82 20.55 12.81
CA LYS A 229 21.44 20.67 14.14
C LYS A 229 20.61 21.51 15.12
N GLU A 230 19.31 21.61 14.89
CA GLU A 230 18.35 22.25 15.79
C GLU A 230 17.87 21.25 16.85
N TYR A 231 18.80 20.80 17.69
CA TYR A 231 18.56 19.68 18.61
C TYR A 231 17.46 19.98 19.65
N GLN A 232 17.27 21.23 20.07
CA GLN A 232 16.17 21.58 20.97
C GLN A 232 14.81 21.35 20.27
N ASN A 233 14.67 21.79 19.02
CA ASN A 233 13.45 21.56 18.24
C ASN A 233 13.20 20.07 17.98
N GLU A 234 14.26 19.26 17.80
CA GLU A 234 14.14 17.80 17.73
C GLU A 234 13.58 17.23 19.04
N ILE A 235 14.06 17.69 20.20
CA ILE A 235 13.56 17.24 21.50
C ILE A 235 12.09 17.62 21.67
N ASP A 236 11.75 18.88 21.42
CA ASP A 236 10.41 19.43 21.64
C ASP A 236 9.37 18.67 20.80
N ILE A 237 9.66 18.42 19.52
CA ILE A 237 8.74 17.68 18.65
C ILE A 237 8.60 16.20 19.09
N CYS A 238 9.69 15.58 19.56
CA CYS A 238 9.64 14.20 20.06
C CYS A 238 8.85 14.11 21.38
N GLN A 239 9.01 15.07 22.29
CA GLN A 239 8.25 15.14 23.54
C GLN A 239 6.77 15.38 23.26
N LYS A 240 6.44 16.27 22.32
CA LYS A 240 5.05 16.49 21.88
C LYS A 240 4.41 15.20 21.39
N PHE A 241 5.11 14.41 20.55
CA PHE A 241 4.62 13.10 20.13
C PHE A 241 4.36 12.17 21.32
N LEU A 242 5.33 12.04 22.24
CA LEU A 242 5.23 11.13 23.38
C LEU A 242 4.10 11.51 24.36
N ASN A 243 3.84 12.80 24.53
CA ASN A 243 2.82 13.28 25.47
C ASN A 243 1.41 13.25 24.86
N ASP A 244 1.27 13.72 23.63
CA ASP A 244 -0.05 14.01 23.05
C ASP A 244 -0.55 12.88 22.14
N ILE A 245 0.37 12.17 21.48
CA ILE A 245 0.04 11.25 20.38
C ILE A 245 0.26 9.79 20.76
N GLN A 246 1.38 9.45 21.41
CA GLN A 246 1.69 8.08 21.82
C GLN A 246 0.56 7.41 22.63
N PRO A 247 -0.13 8.09 23.58
CA PRO A 247 -1.21 7.48 24.34
C PRO A 247 -2.39 6.98 23.47
N LEU A 248 -2.55 7.53 22.26
CA LEU A 248 -3.63 7.15 21.35
C LEU A 248 -3.39 5.81 20.65
N TYR A 249 -2.14 5.35 20.54
CA TYR A 249 -1.79 4.11 19.82
C TYR A 249 -1.96 2.83 20.66
N GLY A 250 -2.10 2.96 21.99
CA GLY A 250 -2.09 1.83 22.91
C GLY A 250 -0.72 1.14 23.00
N GLY A 251 -0.19 0.99 24.22
CA GLY A 251 1.11 0.38 24.47
C GLY A 251 2.32 1.27 24.18
N ASP A 252 3.51 0.68 24.12
CA ASP A 252 4.80 1.40 24.20
C ASP A 252 5.59 1.40 22.88
N MET A 253 4.94 1.05 21.77
CA MET A 253 5.58 0.70 20.49
C MET A 253 6.60 1.76 19.99
N TRP A 254 6.31 3.05 20.15
CA TRP A 254 7.16 4.13 19.65
C TRP A 254 7.92 4.88 20.74
N ILE A 255 7.74 4.50 22.02
CA ILE A 255 8.40 5.17 23.14
C ILE A 255 9.91 5.08 22.99
N GLU A 256 10.41 3.88 22.71
CA GLU A 256 11.86 3.64 22.57
C GLU A 256 12.46 4.45 21.40
N ASP A 257 11.76 4.49 20.26
CA ASP A 257 12.22 5.18 19.06
C ASP A 257 12.36 6.69 19.27
N PHE A 258 11.37 7.33 19.88
CA PHE A 258 11.42 8.76 20.16
C PHE A 258 12.33 9.09 21.35
N THR A 259 12.41 8.23 22.38
CA THR A 259 13.33 8.42 23.52
C THR A 259 14.79 8.34 23.08
N LYS A 260 15.16 7.40 22.20
CA LYS A 260 16.51 7.33 21.62
C LYS A 260 16.88 8.62 20.88
N ARG A 261 15.91 9.25 20.20
CA ARG A 261 16.14 10.52 19.51
C ARG A 261 16.39 11.66 20.48
N ILE A 262 15.56 11.78 21.51
CA ILE A 262 15.73 12.76 22.59
C ILE A 262 17.12 12.61 23.22
N ASN A 263 17.50 11.40 23.63
CA ASN A 263 18.79 11.13 24.27
C ASN A 263 19.97 11.54 23.36
N PHE A 264 19.89 11.25 22.06
CA PHE A 264 20.90 11.69 21.10
C PHE A 264 20.98 13.22 21.05
N ALA A 265 19.84 13.90 20.87
CA ALA A 265 19.78 15.35 20.75
C ALA A 265 20.29 16.06 22.01
N THR A 266 19.89 15.58 23.21
CA THR A 266 20.35 16.09 24.50
C THR A 266 21.86 16.00 24.65
N ASN A 267 22.49 14.92 24.16
CA ASN A 267 23.94 14.77 24.21
C ASN A 267 24.70 15.71 23.26
N HIS A 268 24.03 16.30 22.26
CA HIS A 268 24.63 17.21 21.29
C HIS A 268 24.28 18.70 21.52
N ILE A 269 23.46 19.00 22.52
CA ILE A 269 23.23 20.36 23.03
C ILE A 269 24.31 20.78 24.03
N LYS A 270 24.93 19.80 24.70
CA LYS A 270 26.06 20.00 25.61
C LYS A 270 27.35 20.28 24.86
#